data_AF-D0NUS0-F1
#
_entry.id   AF-D0NUS0-F1
#
_cell.length_a   1.000
_cell.length_b   1.000
_cell.length_c   1.000
_cell.angle_alpha   90.00
_cell.angle_beta   90.00
_cell.angle_gamma   90.00
#
_symmetry.space_group_name_H-M   'P 1'
#
loop_
_entity.id
_entity.type
_entity.pdbx_description
1 polymer ?
#
loop_
_entity_poly.entity_id
_entity_poly.type
_entity_poly.pdbx_seq_one_letter_code
_entity_poly.pdbx_strand_id
1 'polypeptide(L)'
;MVKPFCAIVGVAGSAFEVDIDESASVSALKKAVKEENASTITCDAKNLQLFLAKKKKGAGVWLTENDVKDGVSDTSDLKLLGVAGAPLSLVGLSEKDVKFVPTLEDVESMKTPVHVLMVVPEQDGTISKEMSAATTPLTVEQVEMSMNKVLRERDEKASAYSFSDLNTAMEERIVKKMRLTENIPDVKEPVDTSIAGYLWIPKIVESEESQRAGYMAYLQQHLKTLIDRGDFLLDDIAGDKSVLNIVDPRLPFAMKGTADVLLINRTAKNPLIKLAGVSLVIELKKKVEPGHVPQAIGQLVSCSMKAPLNCYPLSLLTDLNDHWHFSWFSDKHVLTQLTLKYPKNAFRFIEAAVLRRTESAPPPPSFMPGSFKTIKVDDFLPQPVDARAEEMMERYELMADVVEPEFLMARRADYARQLVQSMPMYSYMYT
;
A
#
# COMPACT_ATOMS: atom_id res chain seq x y z
N MET A 1 -33.13 -24.47 -16.68
CA MET A 1 -32.16 -24.60 -17.79
C MET A 1 -31.80 -23.21 -18.28
N VAL A 2 -30.51 -22.90 -18.35
CA VAL A 2 -29.96 -21.63 -18.83
C VAL A 2 -28.95 -21.90 -19.94
N LYS A 3 -28.81 -20.93 -20.84
CA LYS A 3 -27.99 -21.02 -22.05
C LYS A 3 -26.94 -19.91 -22.08
N PRO A 4 -25.95 -19.90 -21.17
CA PRO A 4 -24.88 -18.92 -21.20
C PRO A 4 -24.03 -19.07 -22.47
N PHE A 5 -23.84 -17.96 -23.16
CA PHE A 5 -22.87 -17.85 -24.25
C PHE A 5 -21.46 -17.65 -23.69
N CYS A 6 -20.52 -18.49 -24.10
CA CYS A 6 -19.18 -18.63 -23.57
C CYS A 6 -18.15 -18.30 -24.65
N ALA A 7 -16.97 -17.78 -24.28
CA ALA A 7 -15.85 -17.61 -25.22
C ALA A 7 -14.49 -17.89 -24.54
N ILE A 8 -13.50 -18.28 -25.33
CA ILE A 8 -12.15 -18.62 -24.88
C ILE A 8 -11.22 -17.41 -25.05
N VAL A 9 -10.54 -17.04 -23.97
CA VAL A 9 -9.54 -15.95 -23.94
C VAL A 9 -8.39 -16.29 -24.89
N GLY A 10 -8.00 -15.32 -25.73
CA GLY A 10 -6.95 -15.48 -26.72
C GLY A 10 -7.30 -16.29 -27.97
N VAL A 11 -8.52 -16.84 -28.09
CA VAL A 11 -8.96 -17.59 -29.27
C VAL A 11 -10.03 -16.79 -30.02
N ALA A 12 -9.68 -16.27 -31.18
CA ALA A 12 -10.59 -15.52 -32.05
C ALA A 12 -11.78 -16.39 -32.49
N GLY A 13 -12.98 -15.83 -32.49
CA GLY A 13 -14.21 -16.52 -32.94
C GLY A 13 -14.63 -17.73 -32.09
N SER A 14 -14.17 -17.81 -30.84
CA SER A 14 -14.38 -18.97 -29.95
C SER A 14 -15.70 -18.95 -29.18
N ALA A 15 -16.71 -18.20 -29.64
CA ALA A 15 -17.95 -18.04 -28.90
C ALA A 15 -18.92 -19.22 -29.16
N PHE A 16 -19.47 -19.83 -28.10
CA PHE A 16 -20.36 -20.99 -28.17
C PHE A 16 -21.38 -21.00 -27.01
N GLU A 17 -22.51 -21.67 -27.21
CA GLU A 17 -23.56 -21.82 -26.21
C GLU A 17 -23.34 -23.09 -25.37
N VAL A 18 -23.67 -23.04 -24.07
CA VAL A 18 -23.67 -24.21 -23.17
C VAL A 18 -25.05 -24.35 -22.54
N ASP A 19 -25.63 -25.55 -22.54
CA ASP A 19 -26.90 -25.84 -21.86
C ASP A 19 -26.65 -26.43 -20.46
N ILE A 20 -27.15 -25.76 -19.42
CA ILE A 20 -26.93 -26.17 -18.02
C ILE A 20 -28.07 -25.71 -17.10
N ASP A 21 -28.34 -26.42 -16.00
CA ASP A 21 -29.32 -25.98 -15.03
C ASP A 21 -28.81 -24.81 -14.17
N GLU A 22 -29.63 -23.80 -13.85
CA GLU A 22 -29.20 -22.65 -13.04
C GLU A 22 -28.91 -22.98 -11.58
N SER A 23 -29.42 -24.12 -11.08
CA SER A 23 -29.08 -24.65 -9.76
C SER A 23 -27.75 -25.40 -9.75
N ALA A 24 -27.19 -25.72 -10.92
CA ALA A 24 -25.90 -26.38 -11.04
C ALA A 24 -24.77 -25.48 -10.52
N SER A 25 -23.65 -26.09 -10.15
CA SER A 25 -22.51 -25.38 -9.60
C SER A 25 -21.57 -24.83 -10.69
N VAL A 26 -20.70 -23.88 -10.33
CA VAL A 26 -19.59 -23.43 -11.19
C VAL A 26 -18.70 -24.60 -11.63
N SER A 27 -18.49 -25.62 -10.78
CA SER A 27 -17.76 -26.82 -11.17
C SER A 27 -18.47 -27.64 -12.24
N ALA A 28 -19.80 -27.72 -12.20
CA ALA A 28 -20.59 -28.36 -13.26
C ALA A 28 -20.48 -27.58 -14.57
N LEU A 29 -20.50 -26.23 -14.51
CA LEU A 29 -20.29 -25.39 -15.68
C LEU A 29 -18.90 -25.60 -16.32
N LYS A 30 -17.83 -25.67 -15.52
CA LYS A 30 -16.47 -26.01 -16.02
C LYS A 30 -16.45 -27.34 -16.76
N LYS A 31 -17.21 -28.33 -16.28
CA LYS A 31 -17.31 -29.64 -16.91
C LYS A 31 -18.09 -29.58 -18.23
N ALA A 32 -19.26 -28.94 -18.24
CA ALA A 32 -20.08 -28.79 -19.44
C ALA A 32 -19.33 -28.03 -20.57
N VAL A 33 -18.64 -26.95 -20.22
CA VAL A 33 -17.76 -26.20 -21.13
C VAL A 33 -16.68 -27.09 -21.77
N LYS A 34 -16.02 -27.92 -20.95
CA LYS A 34 -14.97 -28.82 -21.45
C LYS A 34 -15.55 -29.89 -22.37
N GLU A 35 -16.73 -30.42 -22.05
CA GLU A 35 -17.42 -31.43 -22.86
C GLU A 35 -17.81 -30.86 -24.24
N GLU A 36 -18.30 -29.62 -24.29
CA GLU A 36 -18.70 -28.94 -25.53
C GLU A 36 -17.51 -28.62 -26.45
N ASN A 37 -16.34 -28.28 -25.87
CA ASN A 37 -15.13 -27.88 -26.60
C ASN A 37 -13.91 -28.76 -26.29
N ALA A 38 -14.10 -30.08 -26.24
CA ALA A 38 -13.08 -31.04 -25.80
C ALA A 38 -11.80 -31.06 -26.66
N SER A 39 -11.88 -30.67 -27.94
CA SER A 39 -10.71 -30.57 -28.84
C SER A 39 -9.81 -29.38 -28.53
N THR A 40 -10.39 -28.29 -28.04
CA THR A 40 -9.67 -27.03 -27.72
C THR A 40 -9.29 -26.98 -26.24
N ILE A 41 -10.10 -27.58 -25.36
CA ILE A 41 -9.90 -27.58 -23.90
C ILE A 41 -9.32 -28.93 -23.47
N THR A 42 -8.01 -29.06 -23.59
CA THR A 42 -7.28 -30.29 -23.23
C THR A 42 -7.07 -30.43 -21.72
N CYS A 43 -7.04 -29.31 -20.98
CA CYS A 43 -6.82 -29.28 -19.54
C CYS A 43 -7.94 -29.94 -18.71
N ASP A 44 -7.63 -30.39 -17.48
CA ASP A 44 -8.68 -30.79 -16.54
C ASP A 44 -9.68 -29.66 -16.33
N ALA A 45 -10.98 -29.99 -16.29
CA ALA A 45 -12.04 -28.99 -16.09
C ALA A 45 -11.80 -28.15 -14.82
N LYS A 46 -11.24 -28.73 -13.76
CA LYS A 46 -10.91 -28.01 -12.51
C LYS A 46 -9.90 -26.87 -12.72
N ASN A 47 -9.02 -27.00 -13.71
CA ASN A 47 -7.95 -26.04 -14.00
C ASN A 47 -8.46 -24.84 -14.81
N LEU A 48 -9.63 -24.94 -15.47
CA LEU A 48 -10.25 -23.81 -16.16
C LEU A 48 -10.51 -22.66 -15.19
N GLN A 49 -10.19 -21.44 -15.61
CA GLN A 49 -10.63 -20.23 -14.92
C GLN A 49 -11.79 -19.62 -15.68
N LEU A 50 -12.93 -19.45 -15.02
CA LEU A 50 -14.12 -18.83 -15.59
C LEU A 50 -14.31 -17.44 -15.03
N PHE A 51 -14.63 -16.48 -15.88
CA PHE A 51 -14.92 -15.09 -15.52
C PHE A 51 -16.32 -14.72 -15.98
N LEU A 52 -17.03 -13.95 -15.17
CA LEU A 52 -18.25 -13.29 -15.59
C LEU A 52 -17.88 -12.19 -16.57
N ALA A 53 -18.35 -12.28 -17.81
CA ALA A 53 -18.02 -11.35 -18.89
C ALA A 53 -18.76 -9.99 -18.79
N LYS A 54 -19.06 -9.54 -17.57
CA LYS A 54 -19.53 -8.18 -17.28
C LYS A 54 -18.35 -7.30 -16.90
N LYS A 55 -18.21 -6.16 -17.58
CA LYS A 55 -17.21 -5.13 -17.25
C LYS A 55 -17.41 -4.61 -15.82
N LYS A 56 -16.43 -3.87 -15.28
CA LYS A 56 -16.48 -3.29 -13.93
C LYS A 56 -16.75 -4.34 -12.84
N LYS A 57 -16.04 -5.47 -12.91
CA LYS A 57 -16.10 -6.57 -11.92
C LYS A 57 -17.52 -7.11 -11.67
N GLY A 58 -18.32 -7.25 -12.73
CA GLY A 58 -19.65 -7.83 -12.64
C GLY A 58 -20.81 -6.83 -12.54
N ALA A 59 -20.54 -5.53 -12.45
CA ALA A 59 -21.56 -4.48 -12.30
C ALA A 59 -21.87 -3.72 -13.60
N GLY A 60 -21.11 -3.95 -14.67
CA GLY A 60 -21.26 -3.28 -15.96
C GLY A 60 -22.05 -4.06 -16.99
N VAL A 61 -21.95 -3.59 -18.24
CA VAL A 61 -22.53 -4.25 -19.43
C VAL A 61 -21.74 -5.52 -19.75
N TRP A 62 -22.43 -6.52 -20.30
CA TRP A 62 -21.80 -7.69 -20.87
C TRP A 62 -20.83 -7.32 -22.00
N LEU A 63 -19.78 -8.12 -22.17
CA LEU A 63 -19.03 -8.17 -23.42
C LEU A 63 -19.93 -8.72 -24.52
N THR A 64 -19.66 -8.33 -25.75
CA THR A 64 -20.37 -8.78 -26.94
C THR A 64 -19.51 -9.72 -27.79
N GLU A 65 -20.11 -10.45 -28.72
CA GLU A 65 -19.37 -11.23 -29.72
C GLU A 65 -18.35 -10.37 -30.47
N ASN A 66 -18.70 -9.12 -30.78
CA ASN A 66 -17.77 -8.16 -31.39
C ASN A 66 -16.57 -7.84 -30.50
N ASP A 67 -16.77 -7.71 -29.16
CA ASP A 67 -15.68 -7.45 -28.22
C ASP A 67 -14.69 -8.63 -28.11
N VAL A 68 -15.15 -9.86 -28.35
CA VAL A 68 -14.32 -11.08 -28.22
C VAL A 68 -13.81 -11.62 -29.55
N LYS A 69 -14.28 -11.06 -30.68
CA LYS A 69 -14.01 -11.54 -32.04
C LYS A 69 -12.52 -11.69 -32.33
N ASP A 70 -11.73 -10.69 -31.96
CA ASP A 70 -10.28 -10.65 -32.20
C ASP A 70 -9.47 -11.31 -31.05
N GLY A 71 -10.16 -11.93 -30.10
CA GLY A 71 -9.58 -12.52 -28.90
C GLY A 71 -9.45 -11.51 -27.76
N VAL A 72 -9.98 -11.85 -26.59
CA VAL A 72 -9.76 -11.05 -25.37
C VAL A 72 -8.41 -11.42 -24.77
N SER A 73 -7.57 -10.44 -24.48
CA SER A 73 -6.24 -10.64 -23.87
C SER A 73 -6.16 -10.25 -22.39
N ASP A 74 -7.14 -9.49 -21.88
CA ASP A 74 -7.18 -9.00 -20.51
C ASP A 74 -8.49 -9.37 -19.80
N THR A 75 -8.37 -9.94 -18.60
CA THR A 75 -9.50 -10.28 -17.72
C THR A 75 -9.47 -9.50 -16.40
N SER A 76 -8.57 -8.52 -16.25
CA SER A 76 -8.33 -7.75 -15.02
C SER A 76 -9.57 -7.00 -14.50
N ASP A 77 -10.44 -6.57 -15.42
CA ASP A 77 -11.68 -5.85 -15.15
C ASP A 77 -12.92 -6.76 -14.99
N LEU A 78 -12.73 -8.09 -15.03
CA LEU A 78 -13.80 -9.09 -14.93
C LEU A 78 -13.82 -9.77 -13.56
N LYS A 79 -14.98 -10.33 -13.21
CA LYS A 79 -15.16 -11.04 -11.94
C LYS A 79 -14.86 -12.53 -12.12
N LEU A 80 -13.84 -13.04 -11.43
CA LEU A 80 -13.52 -14.46 -11.39
C LEU A 80 -14.62 -15.27 -10.68
N LEU A 81 -15.07 -16.36 -11.29
CA LEU A 81 -15.98 -17.35 -10.70
C LEU A 81 -15.17 -18.38 -9.90
N GLY A 82 -14.60 -17.94 -8.77
CA GLY A 82 -13.64 -18.72 -7.99
C GLY A 82 -14.24 -19.80 -7.07
N VAL A 83 -15.52 -19.70 -6.72
CA VAL A 83 -16.17 -20.62 -5.78
C VAL A 83 -16.78 -21.80 -6.54
N ALA A 84 -16.06 -22.93 -6.60
CA ALA A 84 -16.46 -24.09 -7.40
C ALA A 84 -17.85 -24.66 -7.06
N GLY A 85 -18.28 -24.59 -5.80
CA GLY A 85 -19.58 -25.09 -5.36
C GLY A 85 -20.74 -24.09 -5.46
N ALA A 86 -20.50 -22.85 -5.90
CA ALA A 86 -21.55 -21.84 -5.96
C ALA A 86 -22.56 -22.17 -7.07
N PRO A 87 -23.89 -22.12 -6.80
CA PRO A 87 -24.93 -22.22 -7.82
C PRO A 87 -24.84 -21.09 -8.86
N LEU A 88 -25.12 -21.37 -10.13
CA LEU A 88 -25.10 -20.38 -11.21
C LEU A 88 -26.05 -19.21 -10.97
N SER A 89 -27.22 -19.48 -10.39
CA SER A 89 -28.21 -18.47 -9.98
C SER A 89 -27.69 -17.44 -8.96
N LEU A 90 -26.63 -17.76 -8.20
CA LEU A 90 -26.03 -16.88 -7.20
C LEU A 90 -24.78 -16.14 -7.69
N VAL A 91 -24.29 -16.44 -8.90
CA VAL A 91 -23.07 -15.84 -9.46
C VAL A 91 -23.34 -14.95 -10.68
N GLY A 92 -24.60 -14.57 -10.90
CA GLY A 92 -25.01 -13.68 -11.98
C GLY A 92 -25.19 -14.38 -13.32
N LEU A 93 -25.47 -15.68 -13.30
CA LEU A 93 -25.78 -16.54 -14.45
C LEU A 93 -27.16 -17.21 -14.29
N SER A 94 -28.11 -16.54 -13.61
CA SER A 94 -29.50 -17.00 -13.55
C SER A 94 -30.20 -16.88 -14.91
N GLU A 95 -31.33 -17.57 -15.09
CA GLU A 95 -32.12 -17.45 -16.33
C GLU A 95 -32.49 -15.99 -16.64
N LYS A 96 -32.75 -15.20 -15.59
CA LYS A 96 -33.06 -13.77 -15.71
C LYS A 96 -31.86 -12.94 -16.16
N ASP A 97 -30.65 -13.31 -15.72
CA ASP A 97 -29.42 -12.55 -16.01
C ASP A 97 -28.90 -12.76 -17.43
N VAL A 98 -29.05 -13.98 -17.96
CA VAL A 98 -28.55 -14.37 -19.30
C VAL A 98 -29.59 -14.19 -20.41
N LYS A 99 -30.82 -13.79 -20.06
CA LYS A 99 -31.88 -13.62 -21.04
C LYS A 99 -31.58 -12.42 -21.94
N PHE A 100 -31.39 -12.70 -23.22
CA PHE A 100 -31.25 -11.71 -24.28
C PHE A 100 -32.17 -12.08 -25.45
N VAL A 101 -32.94 -11.11 -25.96
CA VAL A 101 -33.79 -11.31 -27.14
C VAL A 101 -33.14 -10.54 -28.29
N PRO A 102 -32.44 -11.23 -29.21
CA PRO A 102 -31.70 -10.56 -30.27
C PRO A 102 -32.63 -9.89 -31.28
N THR A 103 -32.25 -8.69 -31.73
CA THR A 103 -32.82 -8.06 -32.92
C THR A 103 -31.96 -8.32 -34.16
N LEU A 104 -32.48 -8.05 -35.35
CA LEU A 104 -31.69 -8.16 -36.60
C LEU A 104 -30.42 -7.28 -36.56
N GLU A 105 -30.53 -6.08 -35.99
CA GLU A 105 -29.40 -5.15 -35.84
C GLU A 105 -28.32 -5.72 -34.90
N ASP A 106 -28.72 -6.36 -33.79
CA ASP A 106 -27.78 -6.95 -32.83
C ASP A 106 -26.97 -8.08 -33.47
N VAL A 107 -27.61 -8.88 -34.33
CA VAL A 107 -26.96 -9.97 -35.05
C VAL A 107 -26.01 -9.41 -36.12
N GLU A 108 -26.46 -8.45 -36.94
CA GLU A 108 -25.64 -7.82 -37.98
C GLU A 108 -24.41 -7.10 -37.41
N SER A 109 -24.53 -6.54 -36.21
CA SER A 109 -23.45 -5.82 -35.52
C SER A 109 -22.69 -6.64 -34.48
N MET A 110 -22.95 -7.95 -34.38
CA MET A 110 -22.33 -8.88 -33.42
C MET A 110 -22.41 -8.40 -31.95
N LYS A 111 -23.53 -7.77 -31.57
CA LYS A 111 -23.79 -7.24 -30.22
C LYS A 111 -24.40 -8.27 -29.26
N THR A 112 -24.52 -9.53 -29.68
CA THR A 112 -24.97 -10.61 -28.81
C THR A 112 -24.06 -10.73 -27.57
N PRO A 113 -24.61 -10.77 -26.35
CA PRO A 113 -23.81 -10.87 -25.13
C PRO A 113 -23.05 -12.18 -24.99
N VAL A 114 -21.77 -12.07 -24.63
CA VAL A 114 -20.96 -13.14 -24.05
C VAL A 114 -21.11 -13.07 -22.54
N HIS A 115 -21.46 -14.19 -21.92
CA HIS A 115 -21.77 -14.30 -20.50
C HIS A 115 -20.58 -14.80 -19.69
N VAL A 116 -19.79 -15.71 -20.26
CA VAL A 116 -18.64 -16.34 -19.58
C VAL A 116 -17.41 -16.28 -20.46
N LEU A 117 -16.30 -15.79 -19.90
CA LEU A 117 -14.97 -15.92 -20.50
C LEU A 117 -14.18 -17.01 -19.78
N MET A 118 -13.49 -17.86 -20.54
CA MET A 118 -12.67 -18.92 -19.99
C MET A 118 -11.21 -18.82 -20.39
N VAL A 119 -10.34 -19.06 -19.42
CA VAL A 119 -8.91 -19.19 -19.61
C VAL A 119 -8.55 -20.67 -19.47
N VAL A 120 -7.95 -21.22 -20.52
CA VAL A 120 -7.41 -22.58 -20.55
C VAL A 120 -5.94 -22.50 -20.14
N PRO A 121 -5.54 -23.05 -18.97
CA PRO A 121 -4.12 -23.11 -18.61
C PRO A 121 -3.39 -24.10 -19.52
N GLU A 122 -2.22 -23.69 -20.00
CA GLU A 122 -1.35 -24.50 -20.85
C GLU A 122 -0.96 -25.80 -20.11
N GLN A 123 -1.20 -26.95 -20.74
CA GLN A 123 -0.82 -28.24 -20.19
C GLN A 123 0.62 -28.57 -20.57
N ASP A 124 1.51 -28.50 -19.58
CA ASP A 124 2.89 -28.96 -19.71
C ASP A 124 2.91 -30.50 -19.60
N GLY A 125 3.04 -31.16 -20.73
CA GLY A 125 3.02 -32.62 -20.85
C GLY A 125 4.41 -33.23 -20.71
N THR A 126 4.63 -33.92 -19.59
CA THR A 126 5.54 -35.08 -19.40
C THR A 126 7.05 -34.83 -19.33
N ILE A 127 7.57 -34.79 -18.09
CA ILE A 127 9.00 -34.98 -17.79
C ILE A 127 9.29 -36.48 -17.73
N SER A 128 9.95 -37.04 -18.77
CA SER A 128 11.02 -38.05 -18.63
C SER A 128 11.60 -38.51 -19.98
N LYS A 129 12.35 -37.60 -20.64
CA LYS A 129 13.68 -37.79 -21.23
C LYS A 129 13.96 -36.61 -22.17
N GLU A 130 15.20 -36.16 -22.17
CA GLU A 130 15.76 -35.04 -22.98
C GLU A 130 15.62 -33.65 -22.36
N MET A 131 16.52 -33.38 -21.41
CA MET A 131 16.95 -32.02 -21.07
C MET A 131 17.90 -31.52 -22.17
N SER A 132 17.43 -30.59 -23.00
CA SER A 132 18.26 -29.60 -23.68
C SER A 132 17.41 -28.40 -24.09
N ALA A 133 17.70 -27.26 -23.46
CA ALA A 133 17.05 -25.97 -23.58
C ALA A 133 16.71 -25.48 -25.00
N ALA A 134 15.53 -24.88 -25.15
CA ALA A 134 15.30 -23.79 -26.09
C ALA A 134 14.18 -22.87 -25.58
N THR A 135 14.58 -21.80 -24.88
CA THR A 135 13.73 -20.67 -24.48
C THR A 135 13.25 -19.95 -25.74
N THR A 136 11.94 -19.90 -26.00
CA THR A 136 11.41 -19.04 -27.07
C THR A 136 11.63 -17.58 -26.69
N PRO A 137 12.20 -16.72 -27.57
CA PRO A 137 12.50 -15.35 -27.22
C PRO A 137 11.20 -14.55 -27.10
N LEU A 138 11.11 -13.70 -26.07
CA LEU A 138 10.09 -12.65 -25.96
C LEU A 138 10.04 -11.84 -27.26
N THR A 139 8.85 -11.51 -27.76
CA THR A 139 8.73 -10.62 -28.92
C THR A 139 9.24 -9.22 -28.56
N VAL A 140 9.76 -8.47 -29.53
CA VAL A 140 10.31 -7.12 -29.30
C VAL A 140 9.27 -6.21 -28.60
N GLU A 141 7.99 -6.34 -28.94
CA GLU A 141 6.90 -5.59 -28.31
C GLU A 141 6.60 -6.02 -26.86
N GLN A 142 6.72 -7.31 -26.53
CA GLN A 142 6.58 -7.79 -25.16
C GLN A 142 7.77 -7.37 -24.29
N VAL A 143 8.98 -7.41 -24.85
CA VAL A 143 10.18 -6.86 -24.21
C VAL A 143 10.00 -5.36 -24.01
N GLU A 144 9.61 -4.60 -25.02
CA GLU A 144 9.40 -3.15 -24.92
C GLU A 144 8.28 -2.78 -23.96
N MET A 145 7.14 -3.49 -23.92
CA MET A 145 6.08 -3.21 -22.95
C MET A 145 6.50 -3.53 -21.52
N SER A 146 7.18 -4.66 -21.32
CA SER A 146 7.68 -5.06 -20.00
C SER A 146 8.78 -4.11 -19.56
N MET A 147 9.68 -3.73 -20.46
CA MET A 147 10.74 -2.77 -20.23
C MET A 147 10.16 -1.37 -20.00
N ASN A 148 9.13 -0.92 -20.73
CA ASN A 148 8.43 0.34 -20.48
C ASN A 148 7.64 0.33 -19.16
N LYS A 149 7.07 -0.80 -18.76
CA LYS A 149 6.44 -0.94 -17.44
C LYS A 149 7.48 -0.90 -16.33
N VAL A 150 8.59 -1.63 -16.48
CA VAL A 150 9.72 -1.62 -15.54
C VAL A 150 10.39 -0.25 -15.50
N LEU A 151 10.54 0.42 -16.65
CA LEU A 151 11.07 1.78 -16.77
C LEU A 151 10.11 2.79 -16.15
N ARG A 152 8.79 2.72 -16.38
CA ARG A 152 7.81 3.56 -15.69
C ARG A 152 7.80 3.32 -14.19
N GLU A 153 7.81 2.06 -13.74
CA GLU A 153 7.90 1.71 -12.32
C GLU A 153 9.23 2.15 -11.71
N ARG A 154 10.33 2.09 -12.47
CA ARG A 154 11.64 2.61 -12.12
C ARG A 154 11.65 4.14 -12.08
N ASP A 155 11.02 4.81 -13.03
CA ASP A 155 10.95 6.27 -13.17
C ASP A 155 10.01 6.87 -12.13
N GLU A 156 8.90 6.19 -11.78
CA GLU A 156 8.02 6.53 -10.65
C GLU A 156 8.68 6.26 -9.29
N LYS A 157 9.51 5.21 -9.17
CA LYS A 157 10.37 5.01 -7.99
C LYS A 157 11.54 5.98 -7.96
N ALA A 158 12.01 6.46 -9.10
CA ALA A 158 13.13 7.40 -9.22
C ALA A 158 12.69 8.86 -9.00
N SER A 159 11.44 9.20 -9.34
CA SER A 159 10.88 10.53 -9.11
C SER A 159 10.35 10.65 -7.67
N ALA A 160 11.24 11.05 -6.77
CA ALA A 160 10.87 11.33 -5.38
C ALA A 160 9.90 12.52 -5.29
N TYR A 161 8.71 12.27 -4.72
CA TYR A 161 7.68 13.27 -4.46
C TYR A 161 8.00 14.09 -3.22
N SER A 162 7.81 15.41 -3.27
CA SER A 162 7.92 16.24 -2.07
C SER A 162 6.78 15.91 -1.10
N PHE A 163 7.03 15.93 0.20
CA PHE A 163 5.96 15.81 1.20
C PHE A 163 4.86 16.86 0.99
N SER A 164 5.23 18.08 0.60
CA SER A 164 4.30 19.17 0.29
C SER A 164 3.36 18.90 -0.89
N ASP A 165 3.72 17.95 -1.76
CA ASP A 165 2.98 17.64 -2.98
C ASP A 165 2.06 16.41 -2.78
N LEU A 166 2.13 15.77 -1.60
CA LEU A 166 1.27 14.65 -1.27
C LEU A 166 -0.18 15.10 -1.20
N ASN A 167 -1.05 14.34 -1.85
CA ASN A 167 -2.48 14.53 -1.88
C ASN A 167 -3.21 13.25 -1.47
N THR A 168 -4.53 13.30 -1.37
CA THR A 168 -5.37 12.17 -0.95
C THR A 168 -5.14 10.91 -1.78
N ALA A 169 -4.97 11.01 -3.11
CA ALA A 169 -4.71 9.84 -3.94
C ALA A 169 -3.35 9.19 -3.65
N MET A 170 -2.34 10.01 -3.29
CA MET A 170 -1.03 9.52 -2.88
C MET A 170 -1.07 8.87 -1.49
N GLU A 171 -1.84 9.44 -0.57
CA GLU A 171 -2.11 8.85 0.74
C GLU A 171 -2.80 7.48 0.59
N GLU A 172 -3.84 7.37 -0.23
CA GLU A 172 -4.51 6.09 -0.52
C GLU A 172 -3.54 5.03 -1.06
N ARG A 173 -2.58 5.43 -1.92
CA ARG A 173 -1.52 4.53 -2.40
C ARG A 173 -0.63 4.04 -1.24
N ILE A 174 -0.26 4.91 -0.31
CA ILE A 174 0.53 4.57 0.89
C ILE A 174 -0.26 3.60 1.78
N VAL A 175 -1.49 3.97 2.14
CA VAL A 175 -2.42 3.16 2.94
C VAL A 175 -2.60 1.77 2.34
N LYS A 176 -2.88 1.68 1.04
CA LYS A 176 -3.06 0.42 0.33
C LYS A 176 -1.77 -0.41 0.28
N LYS A 177 -0.63 0.19 -0.05
CA LYS A 177 0.67 -0.51 -0.16
C LYS A 177 1.11 -1.08 1.19
N MET A 178 0.91 -0.32 2.26
CA MET A 178 1.27 -0.69 3.63
C MET A 178 0.17 -1.49 4.35
N ARG A 179 -0.97 -1.73 3.68
CA ARG A 179 -2.16 -2.45 4.16
C ARG A 179 -2.79 -1.83 5.41
N LEU A 180 -2.70 -0.51 5.54
CA LEU A 180 -3.17 0.23 6.72
C LEU A 180 -4.70 0.25 6.78
N THR A 181 -5.24 0.16 7.99
CA THR A 181 -6.62 0.44 8.33
C THR A 181 -6.67 1.71 9.16
N GLU A 182 -7.58 2.62 8.83
CA GLU A 182 -7.73 3.86 9.57
C GLU A 182 -8.60 3.67 10.81
N ASN A 183 -8.19 4.31 11.90
CA ASN A 183 -8.93 4.35 13.15
C ASN A 183 -9.03 5.80 13.64
N ILE A 184 -10.25 6.28 13.86
CA ILE A 184 -10.50 7.62 14.40
C ILE A 184 -11.27 7.41 15.72
N PRO A 185 -10.58 7.43 16.87
CA PRO A 185 -11.22 7.19 18.15
C PRO A 185 -12.27 8.26 18.46
N ASP A 186 -13.45 7.83 18.90
CA ASP A 186 -14.46 8.76 19.43
C ASP A 186 -14.04 9.20 20.84
N VAL A 187 -13.60 10.45 20.93
CA VAL A 187 -13.04 11.05 22.14
C VAL A 187 -13.83 12.31 22.49
N LYS A 188 -14.27 12.41 23.74
CA LYS A 188 -14.92 13.62 24.27
C LYS A 188 -13.87 14.57 24.82
N GLU A 189 -13.44 15.51 23.99
CA GLU A 189 -12.52 16.57 24.40
C GLU A 189 -13.22 17.61 25.29
N PRO A 190 -12.75 17.86 26.52
CA PRO A 190 -13.28 18.92 27.37
C PRO A 190 -12.88 20.30 26.86
N VAL A 191 -13.76 21.28 27.02
CA VAL A 191 -13.44 22.68 26.67
C VAL A 191 -12.39 23.22 27.64
N ASP A 192 -11.25 23.68 27.11
CA ASP A 192 -10.18 24.31 27.91
C ASP A 192 -9.48 25.42 27.12
N THR A 193 -9.81 26.67 27.41
CA THR A 193 -9.23 27.86 26.76
C THR A 193 -8.14 28.53 27.60
N SER A 194 -7.59 27.83 28.59
CA SER A 194 -6.58 28.40 29.51
C SER A 194 -5.23 28.71 28.86
N ILE A 195 -4.95 28.11 27.70
CA ILE A 195 -3.80 28.46 26.85
C ILE A 195 -4.35 29.09 25.57
N ALA A 196 -3.93 30.33 25.30
CA ALA A 196 -4.24 31.01 24.06
C ALA A 196 -3.49 30.36 22.89
N GLY A 197 -4.13 30.33 21.72
CA GLY A 197 -3.50 29.92 20.47
C GLY A 197 -2.35 30.85 20.08
N TYR A 198 -1.43 30.34 19.27
CA TYR A 198 -0.31 31.11 18.75
C TYR A 198 -0.78 32.19 17.77
N LEU A 199 -0.20 33.40 17.89
CA LEU A 199 -0.49 34.52 16.99
C LEU A 199 0.53 34.56 15.86
N TRP A 200 0.13 34.03 14.69
CA TRP A 200 0.91 34.11 13.46
C TRP A 200 1.18 35.54 13.04
N ILE A 201 2.39 35.85 12.58
CA ILE A 201 2.77 37.21 12.17
C ILE A 201 2.13 37.47 10.79
N PRO A 202 1.24 38.47 10.66
CA PRO A 202 0.60 38.74 9.39
C PRO A 202 1.63 39.11 8.32
N LYS A 203 1.41 38.63 7.08
CA LYS A 203 2.22 38.96 5.89
C LYS A 203 3.68 38.46 5.91
N ILE A 204 4.09 37.69 6.91
CA ILE A 204 5.38 36.99 6.94
C ILE A 204 5.17 35.53 6.53
N VAL A 205 5.97 34.95 5.65
CA VAL A 205 5.81 33.54 5.25
C VAL A 205 6.17 32.58 6.39
N GLU A 206 5.59 31.38 6.41
CA GLU A 206 5.75 30.40 7.50
C GLU A 206 7.22 30.02 7.78
N SER A 207 8.03 29.96 6.72
CA SER A 207 9.43 29.56 6.76
C SER A 207 10.40 30.68 7.14
N GLU A 208 9.91 31.91 7.33
CA GLU A 208 10.74 33.06 7.67
C GLU A 208 11.23 32.96 9.13
N GLU A 209 12.46 33.42 9.39
CA GLU A 209 13.16 33.22 10.65
C GLU A 209 12.43 33.82 11.86
N SER A 210 11.85 35.02 11.75
CA SER A 210 11.08 35.63 12.84
C SER A 210 9.80 34.85 13.15
N GLN A 211 9.15 34.31 12.11
CA GLN A 211 7.99 33.45 12.27
C GLN A 211 8.36 32.13 12.96
N ARG A 212 9.50 31.53 12.57
CA ARG A 212 10.06 30.32 13.17
C ARG A 212 10.44 30.51 14.63
N ALA A 213 11.18 31.57 14.93
CA ALA A 213 11.55 31.90 16.30
C ALA A 213 10.31 32.07 17.19
N GLY A 214 9.25 32.69 16.68
CA GLY A 214 8.00 32.90 17.40
C GLY A 214 7.27 31.60 17.76
N TYR A 215 7.05 30.70 16.80
CA TYR A 215 6.37 29.43 17.11
C TYR A 215 7.26 28.50 17.95
N MET A 216 8.59 28.55 17.77
CA MET A 216 9.52 27.76 18.58
C MET A 216 9.47 28.20 20.04
N ALA A 217 9.44 29.51 20.31
CA ALA A 217 9.27 30.03 21.66
C ALA A 217 7.93 29.61 22.28
N TYR A 218 6.84 29.62 21.50
CA TYR A 218 5.53 29.15 21.94
C TYR A 218 5.55 27.67 22.34
N LEU A 219 6.09 26.81 21.47
CA LEU A 219 6.25 25.38 21.75
C LEU A 219 7.14 25.14 22.98
N GLN A 220 8.26 25.85 23.10
CA GLN A 220 9.18 25.74 24.24
C GLN A 220 8.51 26.15 25.56
N GLN A 221 7.74 27.23 25.55
CA GLN A 221 7.02 27.71 26.74
C GLN A 221 6.00 26.67 27.23
N HIS A 222 5.28 26.03 26.32
CA HIS A 222 4.18 25.14 26.66
C HIS A 222 4.57 23.67 26.83
N LEU A 223 5.73 23.26 26.31
CA LEU A 223 6.38 21.97 26.58
C LEU A 223 7.48 22.08 27.66
N LYS A 224 7.53 23.18 28.40
CA LYS A 224 8.58 23.49 29.39
C LYS A 224 8.76 22.40 30.45
N THR A 225 7.67 21.74 30.85
CA THR A 225 7.70 20.59 31.78
C THR A 225 8.58 19.44 31.28
N LEU A 226 8.54 19.14 29.97
CA LEU A 226 9.37 18.11 29.33
C LEU A 226 10.81 18.58 29.15
N ILE A 227 10.98 19.86 28.80
CA ILE A 227 12.29 20.46 28.50
C ILE A 227 13.11 20.68 29.78
N ASP A 228 12.49 21.20 30.84
CA ASP A 228 13.14 21.51 32.12
C ASP A 228 13.54 20.23 32.89
N ARG A 229 12.81 19.13 32.71
CA ARG A 229 13.24 17.80 33.19
C ARG A 229 14.57 17.36 32.57
N GLY A 230 14.95 17.95 31.43
CA GLY A 230 16.15 17.60 30.67
C GLY A 230 15.96 16.40 29.74
N ASP A 231 14.77 15.81 29.73
CA ASP A 231 14.45 14.59 28.99
C ASP A 231 14.24 14.85 27.49
N PHE A 232 13.75 16.03 27.13
CA PHE A 232 13.38 16.36 25.75
C PHE A 232 13.94 17.71 25.29
N LEU A 233 14.08 17.85 23.97
CA LEU A 233 14.37 19.11 23.30
C LEU A 233 13.54 19.24 22.03
N LEU A 234 13.30 20.49 21.64
CA LEU A 234 12.75 20.84 20.34
C LEU A 234 13.90 21.14 19.38
N ASP A 235 13.89 20.50 18.22
CA ASP A 235 14.88 20.70 17.17
C ASP A 235 14.20 21.30 15.94
N ASP A 236 14.63 22.50 15.54
CA ASP A 236 14.14 23.17 14.33
C ASP A 236 14.84 22.56 13.11
N ILE A 237 14.06 21.86 12.29
CA ILE A 237 14.55 21.13 11.12
C ILE A 237 14.04 21.70 9.80
N ALA A 238 13.28 22.81 9.83
CA ALA A 238 12.72 23.44 8.64
C ALA A 238 13.80 23.82 7.60
N GLY A 239 15.00 24.17 8.07
CA GLY A 239 16.15 24.49 7.23
C GLY A 239 16.86 23.28 6.60
N ASP A 240 16.71 22.07 7.16
CA ASP A 240 17.32 20.85 6.63
C ASP A 240 16.30 20.08 5.79
N LYS A 241 16.33 20.33 4.48
CA LYS A 241 15.35 19.82 3.51
C LYS A 241 15.43 18.31 3.27
N SER A 242 16.36 17.60 3.89
CA SER A 242 16.66 16.19 3.57
C SER A 242 16.42 15.22 4.72
N VAL A 243 16.08 15.72 5.92
CA VAL A 243 15.95 14.91 7.15
C VAL A 243 15.04 13.71 6.95
N LEU A 244 13.94 13.87 6.21
CA LEU A 244 12.93 12.85 5.98
C LEU A 244 12.97 12.29 4.55
N ASN A 245 14.07 12.45 3.81
CA ASN A 245 14.21 11.77 2.53
C ASN A 245 14.17 10.24 2.72
N ILE A 246 13.34 9.56 1.95
CA ILE A 246 13.18 8.12 2.02
C ILE A 246 12.93 7.49 0.64
N VAL A 247 13.68 6.43 0.39
CA VAL A 247 13.48 5.47 -0.69
C VAL A 247 13.42 4.11 -0.02
N ASP A 248 12.26 3.45 -0.06
CA ASP A 248 12.09 2.14 0.57
C ASP A 248 11.14 1.28 -0.29
N PRO A 249 11.47 0.01 -0.58
CA PRO A 249 10.66 -0.87 -1.43
C PRO A 249 9.27 -1.18 -0.85
N ARG A 250 9.09 -0.99 0.47
CA ARG A 250 7.79 -1.13 1.15
C ARG A 250 6.86 0.04 0.84
N LEU A 251 7.38 1.15 0.31
CA LEU A 251 6.60 2.32 -0.08
C LEU A 251 6.15 2.24 -1.55
N PRO A 252 5.05 2.92 -1.91
CA PRO A 252 4.58 2.96 -3.30
C PRO A 252 5.44 3.85 -4.21
N PHE A 253 6.20 4.78 -3.64
CA PHE A 253 7.08 5.73 -4.33
C PHE A 253 8.09 6.31 -3.33
N ALA A 254 9.16 6.93 -3.83
CA ALA A 254 10.10 7.68 -3.01
C ALA A 254 9.48 9.00 -2.54
N MET A 255 9.84 9.44 -1.33
CA MET A 255 9.41 10.72 -0.76
C MET A 255 10.61 11.54 -0.31
N LYS A 256 10.53 12.86 -0.47
CA LYS A 256 11.60 13.80 -0.10
C LYS A 256 11.05 15.01 0.64
N GLY A 257 11.91 15.61 1.45
CA GLY A 257 11.62 16.82 2.20
C GLY A 257 11.92 16.66 3.68
N THR A 258 11.27 17.50 4.46
CA THR A 258 11.45 17.61 5.91
C THR A 258 10.12 17.92 6.58
N ALA A 259 10.15 18.22 7.87
CA ALA A 259 9.07 18.86 8.62
C ALA A 259 9.61 20.15 9.26
N ASP A 260 8.82 20.84 10.06
CA ASP A 260 9.27 22.07 10.72
C ASP A 260 10.07 21.78 12.00
N VAL A 261 9.55 20.91 12.86
CA VAL A 261 10.10 20.69 14.21
C VAL A 261 10.09 19.21 14.59
N LEU A 262 11.11 18.78 15.33
CA LEU A 262 11.13 17.50 16.03
C LEU A 262 11.08 17.70 17.54
N LEU A 263 10.31 16.86 18.23
CA LEU A 263 10.49 16.63 19.67
C LEU A 263 11.35 15.38 19.85
N ILE A 264 12.52 15.55 20.45
CA ILE A 264 13.54 14.52 20.57
C ILE A 264 13.86 14.27 22.03
N ASN A 265 13.96 13.00 22.43
CA ASN A 265 14.51 12.64 23.72
C ASN A 265 16.02 12.97 23.75
N ARG A 266 16.41 13.86 24.66
CA ARG A 266 17.76 14.41 24.77
C ARG A 266 18.81 13.36 25.09
N THR A 267 18.50 12.34 25.90
CA THR A 267 19.46 11.29 26.25
C THR A 267 19.80 10.41 25.05
N ALA A 268 18.90 10.34 24.07
CA ALA A 268 19.11 9.63 22.81
C ALA A 268 19.61 10.54 21.67
N LYS A 269 19.74 11.86 21.90
CA LYS A 269 20.21 12.79 20.86
C LYS A 269 21.63 12.44 20.46
N ASN A 270 21.79 12.07 19.19
CA ASN A 270 23.08 11.89 18.56
C ASN A 270 23.20 12.90 17.41
N PRO A 271 24.17 13.83 17.43
CA PRO A 271 24.36 14.79 16.34
C PRO A 271 24.54 14.16 14.95
N LEU A 272 25.02 12.92 14.88
CA LEU A 272 25.22 12.16 13.64
C LEU A 272 23.93 11.47 13.16
N ILE A 273 22.96 11.24 14.05
CA ILE A 273 21.69 10.58 13.73
C ILE A 273 20.57 11.54 14.14
N LYS A 274 20.15 12.40 13.21
CA LYS A 274 19.17 13.46 13.49
C LYS A 274 17.84 12.97 14.08
N LEU A 275 17.42 11.75 13.77
CA LEU A 275 16.18 11.15 14.26
C LEU A 275 16.37 10.30 15.52
N ALA A 276 17.56 10.28 16.11
CA ALA A 276 17.80 9.51 17.33
C ALA A 276 17.02 10.12 18.51
N GLY A 277 16.15 9.31 19.11
CA GLY A 277 15.26 9.74 20.18
C GLY A 277 13.99 10.46 19.71
N VAL A 278 13.71 10.50 18.40
CA VAL A 278 12.52 11.18 17.88
C VAL A 278 11.24 10.60 18.51
N SER A 279 10.39 11.49 19.01
CA SER A 279 9.12 11.16 19.66
C SER A 279 7.93 11.81 18.95
N LEU A 280 8.13 12.98 18.35
CA LEU A 280 7.10 13.69 17.58
C LEU A 280 7.76 14.38 16.37
N VAL A 281 7.16 14.24 15.20
CA VAL A 281 7.42 15.08 14.03
C VAL A 281 6.28 16.09 13.91
N ILE A 282 6.60 17.38 13.76
CA ILE A 282 5.63 18.47 13.78
C ILE A 282 5.70 19.25 12.47
N GLU A 283 4.56 19.34 11.80
CA GLU A 283 4.31 20.18 10.64
C GLU A 283 3.38 21.33 11.06
N LEU A 284 3.80 22.55 10.75
CA LEU A 284 3.12 23.77 11.11
C LEU A 284 2.50 24.41 9.87
N LYS A 285 1.25 24.87 10.00
CA LYS A 285 0.56 25.64 8.97
C LYS A 285 -0.10 26.84 9.62
N LYS A 286 -0.16 28.00 8.98
CA LYS A 286 -0.96 29.15 9.47
C LYS A 286 -2.43 28.81 9.63
N LYS A 287 -2.90 27.91 8.79
CA LYS A 287 -4.25 27.36 8.81
C LYS A 287 -4.17 25.94 8.29
N VAL A 288 -4.67 25.00 9.06
CA VAL A 288 -4.75 23.60 8.60
C VAL A 288 -5.92 23.45 7.63
N GLU A 289 -5.67 22.78 6.51
CA GLU A 289 -6.64 22.43 5.50
C GLU A 289 -6.62 20.91 5.29
N PRO A 290 -7.72 20.28 4.85
CA PRO A 290 -7.76 18.83 4.63
C PRO A 290 -6.65 18.30 3.70
N GLY A 291 -6.22 19.11 2.73
CA GLY A 291 -5.13 18.76 1.80
C GLY A 291 -3.75 18.65 2.47
N HIS A 292 -3.58 19.12 3.72
CA HIS A 292 -2.31 19.02 4.45
C HIS A 292 -2.15 17.67 5.19
N VAL A 293 -3.23 16.92 5.40
CA VAL A 293 -3.17 15.62 6.11
C VAL A 293 -2.28 14.58 5.41
N PRO A 294 -2.35 14.40 4.06
CA PRO A 294 -1.44 13.51 3.32
C PRO A 294 0.05 13.82 3.55
N GLN A 295 0.41 15.11 3.64
CA GLN A 295 1.78 15.55 3.94
C GLN A 295 2.23 15.01 5.31
N ALA A 296 1.41 15.22 6.34
CA ALA A 296 1.72 14.83 7.72
C ALA A 296 1.80 13.30 7.90
N ILE A 297 0.98 12.54 7.16
CA ILE A 297 1.04 11.07 7.13
C ILE A 297 2.30 10.59 6.41
N GLY A 298 2.67 11.19 5.28
CA GLY A 298 3.93 10.88 4.59
C GLY A 298 5.15 11.11 5.49
N GLN A 299 5.17 12.24 6.23
CA GLN A 299 6.20 12.55 7.21
C GLN A 299 6.21 11.55 8.37
N LEU A 300 5.04 11.13 8.88
CA LEU A 300 4.94 10.05 9.89
C LEU A 300 5.58 8.76 9.40
N VAL A 301 5.21 8.31 8.20
CA VAL A 301 5.71 7.07 7.60
C VAL A 301 7.23 7.13 7.46
N SER A 302 7.74 8.20 6.86
CA SER A 302 9.19 8.38 6.70
C SER A 302 9.92 8.44 8.03
N CYS A 303 9.40 9.23 8.98
CA CYS A 303 10.00 9.36 10.31
C CYS A 303 10.03 8.01 11.02
N SER A 304 8.92 7.27 10.99
CA SER A 304 8.78 5.94 11.61
C SER A 304 9.76 4.90 11.03
N MET A 305 9.98 4.89 9.72
CA MET A 305 10.91 3.96 9.06
C MET A 305 12.38 4.30 9.28
N LYS A 306 12.71 5.59 9.44
CA LYS A 306 14.09 6.05 9.69
C LYS A 306 14.43 6.11 11.18
N ALA A 307 13.43 6.09 12.05
CA ALA A 307 13.62 6.17 13.50
C ALA A 307 14.38 4.93 14.02
N PRO A 308 15.40 5.12 14.87
CA PRO A 308 16.14 4.01 15.47
C PRO A 308 15.25 3.04 16.26
N LEU A 309 15.83 1.90 16.65
CA LEU A 309 15.18 0.95 17.56
C LEU A 309 14.67 1.67 18.81
N ASN A 310 13.48 1.25 19.27
CA ASN A 310 12.77 1.82 20.42
C ASN A 310 12.30 3.29 20.27
N CYS A 311 12.36 3.88 19.07
CA CYS A 311 11.74 5.17 18.77
C CYS A 311 10.39 4.94 18.07
N TYR A 312 9.32 5.55 18.60
CA TYR A 312 7.94 5.35 18.13
C TYR A 312 7.28 6.71 17.88
N PRO A 313 7.67 7.39 16.79
CA PRO A 313 7.24 8.76 16.56
C PRO A 313 5.74 8.85 16.30
N LEU A 314 5.14 9.92 16.81
CA LEU A 314 3.85 10.44 16.36
C LEU A 314 4.09 11.55 15.33
N SER A 315 3.05 11.88 14.56
CA SER A 315 3.00 13.08 13.73
C SER A 315 1.98 14.06 14.29
N LEU A 316 2.29 15.35 14.20
CA LEU A 316 1.42 16.47 14.55
C LEU A 316 1.37 17.45 13.38
N LEU A 317 0.17 17.67 12.85
CA LEU A 317 -0.15 18.76 11.93
C LEU A 317 -0.99 19.80 12.67
N THR A 318 -0.51 21.03 12.76
CA THR A 318 -1.21 22.04 13.57
C THR A 318 -0.99 23.47 13.10
N ASP A 319 -1.98 24.32 13.41
CA ASP A 319 -1.86 25.77 13.33
C ASP A 319 -1.53 26.43 14.67
N LEU A 320 -1.26 25.62 15.70
CA LEU A 320 -1.03 26.03 17.08
C LEU A 320 -2.19 26.84 17.67
N ASN A 321 -3.38 26.74 17.08
CA ASN A 321 -4.57 27.44 17.50
C ASN A 321 -5.68 26.44 17.77
N ASP A 322 -6.63 26.26 16.85
CA ASP A 322 -7.80 25.41 17.03
C ASP A 322 -7.75 24.10 16.23
N HIS A 323 -6.63 23.80 15.58
CA HIS A 323 -6.44 22.56 14.84
C HIS A 323 -5.17 21.83 15.26
N TRP A 324 -5.31 20.70 15.97
CA TRP A 324 -4.21 19.85 16.41
C TRP A 324 -4.46 18.41 15.96
N HIS A 325 -3.99 18.06 14.77
CA HIS A 325 -4.21 16.75 14.18
C HIS A 325 -3.01 15.83 14.46
N PHE A 326 -3.24 14.79 15.25
CA PHE A 326 -2.26 13.78 15.60
C PHE A 326 -2.48 12.52 14.78
N SER A 327 -1.39 11.90 14.31
CA SER A 327 -1.41 10.61 13.63
C SER A 327 -0.32 9.69 14.18
N TRP A 328 -0.62 8.41 14.37
CA TRP A 328 0.36 7.40 14.82
C TRP A 328 -0.07 5.98 14.45
N PHE A 329 0.89 5.05 14.45
CA PHE A 329 0.59 3.62 14.30
C PHE A 329 0.31 3.01 15.67
N SER A 330 -0.87 2.43 15.88
CA SER A 330 -1.28 1.92 17.21
C SER A 330 -1.15 0.41 17.35
N ASP A 331 -1.56 -0.32 16.32
CA ASP A 331 -1.47 -1.77 16.20
C ASP A 331 -1.05 -2.15 14.78
N LYS A 332 -0.83 -3.46 14.56
CA LYS A 332 -0.35 -3.97 13.26
C LYS A 332 -1.25 -3.46 12.15
N HIS A 333 -0.66 -2.67 11.26
CA HIS A 333 -1.35 -2.04 10.13
C HIS A 333 -2.52 -1.11 10.53
N VAL A 334 -2.48 -0.45 11.70
CA VAL A 334 -3.52 0.52 12.09
C VAL A 334 -2.94 1.92 12.16
N LEU A 335 -3.42 2.82 11.30
CA LEU A 335 -3.15 4.26 11.35
C LEU A 335 -4.24 4.93 12.18
N THR A 336 -3.89 5.39 13.37
CA THR A 336 -4.82 6.10 14.27
C THR A 336 -4.65 7.59 14.13
N GLN A 337 -5.77 8.31 14.05
CA GLN A 337 -5.81 9.75 13.89
C GLN A 337 -6.72 10.38 14.96
N LEU A 338 -6.29 11.50 15.55
CA LEU A 338 -7.04 12.24 16.56
C LEU A 338 -6.86 13.73 16.33
N THR A 339 -7.96 14.47 16.19
CA THR A 339 -7.92 15.93 16.14
C THR A 339 -8.41 16.50 17.46
N LEU A 340 -7.61 17.38 18.06
CA LEU A 340 -7.97 18.17 19.23
C LEU A 340 -8.12 19.65 18.85
N LYS A 341 -8.99 20.35 19.56
CA LYS A 341 -9.29 21.76 19.32
C LYS A 341 -8.56 22.70 20.26
N TYR A 342 -8.24 22.27 21.48
CA TYR A 342 -7.75 23.18 22.51
C TYR A 342 -6.25 23.03 22.75
N PRO A 343 -5.43 24.10 22.66
CA PRO A 343 -3.98 24.02 22.88
C PRO A 343 -3.59 23.33 24.18
N LYS A 344 -4.30 23.65 25.29
CA LYS A 344 -4.04 23.02 26.59
C LYS A 344 -4.19 21.50 26.55
N ASN A 345 -5.21 21.01 25.87
CA ASN A 345 -5.44 19.58 25.72
C ASN A 345 -4.41 18.93 24.81
N ALA A 346 -4.05 19.61 23.71
CA ALA A 346 -3.01 19.12 22.79
C ALA A 346 -1.65 18.97 23.48
N PHE A 347 -1.22 19.97 24.27
CA PHE A 347 0.03 19.86 25.05
C PHE A 347 -0.03 18.73 26.10
N ARG A 348 -1.16 18.59 26.81
CA ARG A 348 -1.36 17.47 27.74
C ARG A 348 -1.33 16.11 27.04
N PHE A 349 -1.86 16.03 25.82
CA PHE A 349 -1.80 14.82 25.01
C PHE A 349 -0.36 14.50 24.61
N ILE A 350 0.42 15.49 24.15
CA ILE A 350 1.85 15.33 23.82
C ILE A 350 2.61 14.81 25.03
N GLU A 351 2.49 15.47 26.19
CA GLU A 351 3.16 15.06 27.43
C GLU A 351 2.83 13.61 27.80
N ALA A 352 1.54 13.25 27.83
CA ALA A 352 1.09 11.91 28.17
C ALA A 352 1.56 10.87 27.15
N ALA A 353 1.55 11.19 25.86
CA ALA A 353 1.96 10.30 24.78
C ALA A 353 3.45 9.96 24.84
N VAL A 354 4.32 10.97 25.04
CA VAL A 354 5.78 10.76 25.02
C VAL A 354 6.32 10.21 26.34
N LEU A 355 5.70 10.54 27.47
CA LEU A 355 6.14 10.07 28.79
C LEU A 355 5.63 8.68 29.16
N ARG A 356 4.67 8.10 28.41
CA ARG A 356 3.99 6.83 28.78
C ARG A 356 4.93 5.65 29.07
N ARG A 357 6.13 5.64 28.50
CA ARG A 357 7.14 4.59 28.70
C ARG A 357 8.12 4.87 29.85
N THR A 358 7.89 5.95 30.59
CA THR A 358 8.69 6.33 31.77
C THR A 358 7.92 6.03 33.05
N GLU A 359 8.63 5.66 34.11
CA GLU A 359 8.04 5.46 35.45
C GLU A 359 7.38 6.74 35.99
N SER A 360 7.71 7.90 35.41
CA SER A 360 7.20 9.23 35.76
C SER A 360 5.97 9.69 34.95
N ALA A 361 5.35 8.79 34.19
CA ALA A 361 4.23 9.14 33.31
C ALA A 361 3.05 9.72 34.11
N PRO A 362 2.55 10.92 33.75
CA PRO A 362 1.33 11.44 34.37
C PRO A 362 0.13 10.54 34.01
N PRO A 363 -0.94 10.54 34.83
CA PRO A 363 -2.18 9.87 34.46
C PRO A 363 -2.66 10.38 33.09
N PRO A 364 -3.06 9.48 32.17
CA PRO A 364 -3.53 9.91 30.86
C PRO A 364 -4.77 10.80 31.03
N PRO A 365 -4.90 11.90 30.26
CA PRO A 365 -6.10 12.72 30.33
C PRO A 365 -7.33 11.91 29.91
N SER A 366 -8.52 12.30 30.37
CA SER A 366 -9.79 11.59 30.10
C SER A 366 -10.13 11.50 28.62
N PHE A 367 -9.54 12.37 27.80
CA PHE A 367 -9.67 12.41 26.35
C PHE A 367 -8.53 11.69 25.63
N MET A 368 -7.70 10.90 26.33
CA MET A 368 -6.82 9.95 25.64
C MET A 368 -7.62 8.72 25.19
N PRO A 369 -7.33 8.17 23.99
CA PRO A 369 -7.89 6.90 23.57
C PRO A 369 -7.55 5.78 24.58
N GLY A 370 -8.55 4.97 24.96
CA GLY A 370 -8.39 3.94 25.99
C GLY A 370 -7.31 2.88 25.70
N SER A 371 -7.10 2.55 24.42
CA SER A 371 -6.07 1.60 23.95
C SER A 371 -4.85 2.29 23.33
N PHE A 372 -4.50 3.51 23.77
CA PHE A 372 -3.38 4.23 23.16
C PHE A 372 -2.07 3.43 23.27
N LYS A 373 -1.51 3.08 22.13
CA LYS A 373 -0.27 2.34 21.93
C LYS A 373 0.42 2.95 20.73
N THR A 374 1.75 2.88 20.70
CA THR A 374 2.55 3.31 19.55
C THR A 374 3.45 2.18 19.11
N ILE A 375 3.43 1.88 17.82
CA ILE A 375 4.37 1.00 17.13
C ILE A 375 5.00 1.76 15.96
N LYS A 376 6.06 1.22 15.38
CA LYS A 376 6.67 1.78 14.17
C LYS A 376 6.46 0.87 12.97
N VAL A 377 6.69 1.39 11.77
CA VAL A 377 6.48 0.67 10.51
C VAL A 377 7.23 -0.67 10.50
N ASP A 378 8.47 -0.72 10.98
CA ASP A 378 9.26 -1.96 11.01
C ASP A 378 8.64 -3.07 11.89
N ASP A 379 7.80 -2.72 12.88
CA ASP A 379 7.23 -3.71 13.79
C ASP A 379 6.10 -4.54 13.16
N PHE A 380 5.45 -4.00 12.12
CA PHE A 380 4.32 -4.66 11.44
C PHE A 380 4.55 -4.86 9.94
N LEU A 381 5.50 -4.13 9.37
CA LEU A 381 5.93 -4.27 7.99
C LEU A 381 7.46 -4.41 8.00
N PRO A 382 8.00 -5.55 8.49
CA PRO A 382 9.44 -5.75 8.56
C PRO A 382 10.04 -5.58 7.17
N GLN A 383 11.28 -5.10 7.11
CA GLN A 383 12.00 -5.09 5.85
C GLN A 383 11.99 -6.51 5.26
N PRO A 384 11.84 -6.65 3.93
CA PRO A 384 12.15 -7.91 3.29
C PRO A 384 13.51 -8.37 3.82
N VAL A 385 13.66 -9.65 4.20
CA VAL A 385 14.95 -10.23 4.64
C VAL A 385 16.05 -9.90 3.62
N ASP A 386 15.62 -9.76 2.36
CA ASP A 386 16.38 -9.33 1.22
C ASP A 386 17.02 -7.95 1.37
N ALA A 387 16.49 -6.93 2.05
CA ALA A 387 17.13 -5.61 2.08
C ALA A 387 18.49 -5.62 2.83
N ARG A 388 18.61 -6.39 3.92
CA ARG A 388 19.90 -6.63 4.59
C ARG A 388 20.78 -7.62 3.82
N ALA A 389 20.18 -8.59 3.14
CA ALA A 389 20.91 -9.59 2.37
C ALA A 389 21.40 -9.05 1.02
N GLU A 390 20.70 -8.09 0.43
CA GLU A 390 21.00 -7.35 -0.79
C GLU A 390 22.09 -6.33 -0.51
N GLU A 391 22.01 -5.55 0.58
CA GLU A 391 23.11 -4.68 1.02
C GLU A 391 24.36 -5.50 1.43
N MET A 392 24.19 -6.68 2.02
CA MET A 392 25.30 -7.59 2.35
C MET A 392 25.89 -8.24 1.09
N MET A 393 25.05 -8.64 0.12
CA MET A 393 25.52 -9.19 -1.16
C MET A 393 26.20 -8.13 -2.02
N GLU A 394 25.70 -6.90 -2.09
CA GLU A 394 26.38 -5.79 -2.77
C GLU A 394 27.80 -5.59 -2.21
N ARG A 395 27.98 -5.69 -0.89
CA ARG A 395 29.32 -5.63 -0.26
C ARG A 395 30.22 -6.82 -0.64
N TYR A 396 29.67 -8.03 -0.70
CA TYR A 396 30.45 -9.20 -1.14
C TYR A 396 30.82 -9.13 -2.63
N GLU A 397 29.92 -8.62 -3.49
CA GLU A 397 30.18 -8.40 -4.91
C GLU A 397 31.23 -7.31 -5.14
N LEU A 398 31.21 -6.23 -4.36
CA LEU A 398 32.23 -5.17 -4.39
C LEU A 398 33.62 -5.65 -3.95
N MET A 399 33.71 -6.79 -3.25
CA MET A 399 34.96 -7.41 -2.81
C MET A 399 35.28 -8.69 -3.61
N ALA A 400 34.61 -8.94 -4.73
CA ALA A 400 34.72 -10.21 -5.48
C ALA A 400 36.15 -10.52 -5.99
N ASP A 401 37.02 -9.52 -6.06
CA ASP A 401 38.44 -9.60 -6.38
C ASP A 401 39.34 -9.97 -5.18
N VAL A 402 38.84 -9.80 -3.95
CA VAL A 402 39.56 -10.04 -2.69
C VAL A 402 39.05 -11.29 -1.96
N VAL A 403 37.80 -11.69 -2.17
CA VAL A 403 37.20 -12.84 -1.48
C VAL A 403 37.35 -14.13 -2.28
N GLU A 404 37.52 -15.26 -1.58
CA GLU A 404 37.63 -16.58 -2.22
C GLU A 404 36.39 -16.91 -3.08
N PRO A 405 36.57 -17.40 -4.33
CA PRO A 405 35.45 -17.66 -5.25
C PRO A 405 34.39 -18.62 -4.70
N GLU A 406 34.82 -19.62 -3.93
CA GLU A 406 33.94 -20.64 -3.34
C GLU A 406 33.07 -20.06 -2.22
N PHE A 407 33.63 -19.17 -1.40
CA PHE A 407 32.89 -18.43 -0.38
C PHE A 407 31.85 -17.52 -1.03
N LEU A 408 32.22 -16.79 -2.09
CA LEU A 408 31.31 -15.89 -2.80
C LEU A 408 30.16 -16.66 -3.47
N MET A 409 30.44 -17.81 -4.09
CA MET A 409 29.40 -18.67 -4.66
C MET A 409 28.42 -19.21 -3.60
N ALA A 410 28.91 -19.60 -2.42
CA ALA A 410 28.05 -20.04 -1.33
C ALA A 410 27.10 -18.92 -0.87
N ARG A 411 27.61 -17.68 -0.75
CA ARG A 411 26.78 -16.51 -0.39
C ARG A 411 25.74 -16.15 -1.45
N ARG A 412 26.11 -16.23 -2.74
CA ARG A 412 25.15 -16.08 -3.86
C ARG A 412 24.04 -17.13 -3.80
N ALA A 413 24.38 -18.39 -3.54
CA ALA A 413 23.41 -19.48 -3.45
C ALA A 413 22.47 -19.34 -2.24
N ASP A 414 22.99 -18.90 -1.10
CA ASP A 414 22.19 -18.63 0.11
C ASP A 414 21.22 -17.45 -0.11
N TYR A 415 21.69 -16.37 -0.72
CA TYR A 415 20.87 -15.21 -1.09
C TYR A 415 19.76 -15.59 -2.09
N ALA A 416 20.10 -16.33 -3.15
CA ALA A 416 19.13 -16.83 -4.13
C ALA A 416 18.07 -17.74 -3.49
N ARG A 417 18.46 -18.58 -2.53
CA ARG A 417 17.54 -19.45 -1.79
C ARG A 417 16.57 -18.64 -0.92
N GLN A 418 17.06 -17.59 -0.25
CA GLN A 418 16.23 -16.71 0.58
C GLN A 418 15.21 -15.92 -0.27
N LEU A 419 15.64 -15.39 -1.42
CA LEU A 419 14.78 -14.74 -2.41
C LEU A 419 13.65 -15.66 -2.90
N VAL A 420 13.97 -16.93 -3.19
CA VAL A 420 12.97 -17.92 -3.62
C VAL A 420 11.99 -18.23 -2.48
N GLN A 421 12.46 -18.30 -1.23
CA GLN A 421 11.60 -18.56 -0.07
C GLN A 421 10.69 -17.38 0.30
N SER A 422 11.12 -16.14 0.04
CA SER A 422 10.33 -14.92 0.30
C SER A 422 9.24 -14.68 -0.75
N MET A 423 9.32 -15.35 -1.91
CA MET A 423 8.32 -15.26 -2.96
C MET A 423 6.98 -15.95 -2.55
N PRO A 424 5.83 -15.26 -2.65
CA PRO A 424 4.53 -15.81 -2.28
C PRO A 424 4.14 -17.10 -3.01
N MET A 425 4.72 -17.31 -4.20
CA MET A 425 4.51 -18.47 -5.07
C MET A 425 5.25 -19.75 -4.61
N TYR A 426 6.22 -19.63 -3.70
CA TYR A 426 7.06 -20.76 -3.27
C TYR A 426 7.13 -20.90 -1.74
N SER A 427 6.53 -19.97 -0.97
CA SER A 427 6.57 -19.99 0.49
C SER A 427 5.94 -21.25 1.10
N TYR A 428 4.98 -21.89 0.42
CA TYR A 428 4.33 -23.14 0.85
C TYR A 428 5.17 -24.40 0.61
N MET A 429 6.28 -24.32 -0.14
CA MET A 429 7.15 -25.49 -0.40
C MET A 429 8.17 -25.74 0.72
N TYR A 430 8.26 -24.84 1.71
CA TYR A 430 9.27 -24.85 2.77
C TYR A 430 8.68 -24.78 4.19
N THR A 431 7.36 -25.00 4.32
CA THR A 431 6.65 -25.33 5.56
C THR A 431 6.40 -26.83 5.61
#